data_AF-A0A7J8FVZ5-F1
#
_entry.id   AF-A0A7J8FVZ5-F1
#
_cell.length_a   1.000
_cell.length_b   1.000
_cell.length_c   1.000
_cell.angle_alpha   90.00
_cell.angle_beta   90.00
_cell.angle_gamma   90.00
#
_symmetry.space_group_name_H-M   'P 1'
#
loop_
_entity.id
_entity.type
_entity.pdbx_description
1 polymer ?
#
loop_
_entity_poly.entity_id
_entity_poly.type
_entity_poly.pdbx_seq_one_letter_code
_entity_poly.pdbx_strand_id
1 'polypeptide(L)'
;MSVLRPQDQLPGLNAATILLVGTEDALLQQLADAMLKEDCASQLKVHLAHSLPLPSNVSRPRIDLIVFLINLHSKYSLQNVEESLHHVDATFFLGKVSFLATGGGGLPRHHGAAPGPHAADLRWPRARRLSPEPAVSAEELREPLPRGPVRAPG
;
A
#
# COMPACT_ATOMS: atom_id res chain seq x y z
N MET A 1 -16.86 -1.74 13.70
CA MET A 1 -15.40 -1.68 13.51
C MET A 1 -15.03 -0.23 13.22
N SER A 2 -14.00 0.31 13.87
CA SER A 2 -13.59 1.71 13.68
C SER A 2 -12.76 1.84 12.39
N VAL A 3 -13.13 2.82 11.56
CA VAL A 3 -12.44 3.15 10.31
C VAL A 3 -11.75 4.50 10.48
N LEU A 4 -10.48 4.57 10.10
CA LEU A 4 -9.72 5.79 10.00
C LEU A 4 -10.22 6.61 8.81
N ARG A 5 -10.98 7.65 9.12
CA ARG A 5 -11.51 8.60 8.14
C ARG A 5 -10.66 9.86 8.07
N PRO A 6 -10.53 10.49 6.89
CA PRO A 6 -10.01 11.83 6.81
C PRO A 6 -10.85 12.73 7.71
N GLN A 7 -10.18 13.58 8.48
CA GLN A 7 -10.88 14.51 9.36
C GLN A 7 -11.30 15.73 8.53
N ASP A 8 -12.54 16.22 8.69
CA ASP A 8 -13.07 17.41 8.00
C ASP A 8 -12.43 18.74 8.45
N GLN A 9 -11.34 18.67 9.21
CA GLN A 9 -10.59 19.84 9.62
C GLN A 9 -9.82 20.41 8.42
N LEU A 10 -9.76 21.74 8.30
CA LEU A 10 -8.93 22.36 7.27
C LEU A 10 -7.44 22.08 7.59
N PRO A 11 -6.58 21.91 6.57
CA PRO A 11 -5.14 21.88 6.80
C PRO A 11 -4.71 23.15 7.52
N GLY A 12 -3.87 23.00 8.54
CA GLY A 12 -3.19 24.15 9.15
C GLY A 12 -2.30 24.81 8.10
N LEU A 13 -2.16 26.14 8.19
CA LEU A 13 -1.29 26.89 7.27
C LEU A 13 0.13 26.29 7.31
N ASN A 14 0.66 25.91 6.14
CA ASN A 14 2.01 25.36 5.98
C ASN A 14 2.34 24.21 6.94
N ALA A 15 1.38 23.35 7.27
CA ALA A 15 1.62 22.18 8.12
C ALA A 15 1.17 20.90 7.43
N ALA A 16 1.95 19.83 7.59
CA ALA A 16 1.64 18.51 7.07
C ALA A 16 1.83 17.45 8.16
N THR A 17 0.89 16.50 8.26
CA THR A 17 0.94 15.43 9.24
C THR A 17 1.00 14.07 8.57
N ILE A 18 2.09 13.32 8.83
CA ILE A 18 2.33 12.00 8.26
C ILE A 18 2.17 10.94 9.35
N LEU A 19 1.43 9.87 9.05
CA LEU A 19 1.30 8.70 9.91
C LEU A 19 2.13 7.56 9.32
N LEU A 20 3.17 7.13 10.03
CA LEU A 20 3.95 5.94 9.69
C LEU A 20 3.35 4.74 10.45
N VAL A 21 3.01 3.68 9.71
CA VAL A 21 2.42 2.45 10.27
C VAL A 21 3.32 1.27 9.96
N GLY A 22 3.76 0.53 10.97
CA GLY A 22 4.62 -0.63 10.79
C GLY A 22 4.99 -1.31 12.10
N THR A 23 5.56 -2.50 12.03
CA THR A 23 5.87 -3.31 13.23
C THR A 23 7.26 -3.06 13.80
N GLU A 24 8.12 -2.36 13.06
CA GLU A 24 9.53 -2.15 13.39
C GLU A 24 9.78 -0.73 13.91
N ASP A 25 9.71 -0.53 15.22
CA ASP A 25 9.89 0.77 15.87
C ASP A 25 11.18 1.48 15.48
N ALA A 26 12.30 0.76 15.45
CA ALA A 26 13.59 1.34 15.10
C ALA A 26 13.60 1.92 13.67
N LEU A 27 12.96 1.24 12.72
CA LEU A 27 12.87 1.70 11.33
C LEU A 27 11.90 2.88 11.20
N LEU A 28 10.76 2.81 11.88
CA LEU A 28 9.79 3.90 11.94
C LEU A 28 10.42 5.18 12.50
N GLN A 29 11.13 5.07 13.63
CA GLN A 29 11.80 6.19 14.26
C GLN A 29 12.93 6.75 13.38
N GLN A 30 13.79 5.89 12.82
CA GLN A 30 14.87 6.33 11.93
C GLN A 30 14.34 7.06 10.69
N LEU A 31 13.22 6.59 10.12
CA LEU A 31 12.57 7.27 9.01
C LEU A 31 11.97 8.62 9.44
N ALA A 32 11.29 8.67 10.59
CA ALA A 32 10.76 9.92 11.13
C ALA A 32 11.87 10.96 11.37
N ASP A 33 12.98 10.55 11.98
CA ASP A 33 14.12 11.41 12.24
C ASP A 33 14.76 11.91 10.94
N ALA A 34 14.89 11.05 9.93
CA ALA A 34 15.40 11.43 8.63
C ALA A 34 14.49 12.45 7.93
N MET A 35 13.17 12.29 8.02
CA MET A 35 12.20 13.22 7.44
C MET A 35 12.19 14.57 8.17
N LEU A 36 12.37 14.58 9.50
CA LEU A 36 12.41 15.79 10.31
C LEU A 36 13.75 16.54 10.25
N LYS A 37 14.81 15.87 9.78
CA LYS A 37 16.14 16.47 9.61
C LYS A 37 16.26 17.36 8.37
N GLU A 38 15.47 17.07 7.33
CA GLU A 38 15.42 17.88 6.10
C GLU A 38 14.69 19.20 6.37
N ASP A 39 15.29 20.32 5.97
CA ASP A 39 14.68 21.64 6.14
C ASP A 39 13.51 21.81 5.16
N CYS A 40 12.30 21.88 5.70
CA CYS A 40 11.07 21.94 4.94
C CYS A 40 10.39 23.29 5.14
N ALA A 41 9.90 23.90 4.05
CA ALA A 41 9.11 25.13 4.13
C ALA A 41 7.77 24.97 4.89
N SER A 42 7.35 23.73 5.14
CA SER A 42 6.17 23.38 5.91
C SER A 42 6.54 22.72 7.23
N GLN A 43 5.80 23.02 8.30
CA GLN A 43 5.88 22.33 9.57
C GLN A 43 5.44 20.87 9.41
N LEU A 44 6.41 19.96 9.42
CA LEU A 44 6.16 18.52 9.34
C LEU A 44 5.91 17.93 10.73
N LYS A 45 4.83 17.18 10.87
CA LYS A 45 4.51 16.38 12.06
C LYS A 45 4.47 14.91 11.68
N VAL A 46 5.16 14.06 12.43
CA VAL A 46 5.20 12.62 12.18
C VAL A 46 4.61 11.89 13.38
N HIS A 47 3.65 11.01 13.12
CA HIS A 47 3.08 10.09 14.11
C HIS A 47 3.44 8.67 13.75
N LEU A 48 3.72 7.86 14.77
CA LEU A 48 4.03 6.45 14.62
C LEU A 48 2.86 5.60 15.15
N ALA A 49 2.57 4.50 14.47
CA ALA A 49 1.63 3.50 14.94
C ALA A 49 2.11 2.09 14.55
N HIS A 50 1.86 1.12 15.42
CA HIS A 50 2.14 -0.28 15.09
C HIS A 50 1.12 -0.86 14.11
N SER A 51 -0.16 -0.54 14.32
CA SER A 51 -1.27 -1.09 13.57
C SER A 51 -2.47 -0.14 13.60
N LEU A 52 -3.47 -0.44 12.78
CA LEU A 52 -4.77 0.22 12.80
C LEU A 52 -5.85 -0.77 13.26
N PRO A 53 -6.93 -0.29 13.91
CA PRO A 53 -7.30 1.12 14.12
C PRO A 53 -6.59 1.76 15.33
N LEU A 54 -6.28 3.06 15.26
CA LEU A 54 -5.75 3.76 16.44
C LEU A 54 -6.81 3.81 17.56
N PRO A 55 -6.39 3.75 18.84
CA PRO A 55 -7.29 3.82 19.99
C PRO A 55 -8.13 5.11 20.01
N SER A 56 -9.36 5.01 20.51
CA SER A 56 -10.40 6.05 20.43
C SER A 56 -10.22 7.27 21.35
N ASN A 57 -9.14 7.33 22.13
CA ASN A 57 -9.10 8.16 23.35
C ASN A 57 -8.19 9.39 23.23
N VAL A 58 -7.76 9.74 22.02
CA VAL A 58 -6.88 10.88 21.77
C VAL A 58 -7.51 11.80 20.73
N SER A 59 -7.32 13.11 20.87
CA SER A 59 -7.65 14.08 19.82
C SER A 59 -6.87 13.69 18.56
N ARG A 60 -7.54 12.98 17.65
CA ARG A 60 -6.89 12.48 16.44
C ARG A 60 -6.50 13.68 15.59
N PRO A 61 -5.20 13.90 15.30
CA PRO A 61 -4.82 14.97 14.39
C PRO A 61 -5.31 14.61 12.98
N ARG A 62 -5.55 15.63 12.16
CA ARG A 62 -5.77 15.44 10.73
C ARG A 62 -4.52 14.81 10.11
N ILE A 63 -4.70 13.72 9.36
CA ILE A 63 -3.62 13.00 8.69
C ILE A 63 -3.64 13.35 7.21
N ASP A 64 -2.49 13.80 6.69
CA ASP A 64 -2.31 14.15 5.28
C ASP A 64 -1.83 12.96 4.43
N LEU A 65 -0.99 12.11 5.02
CA LEU A 65 -0.40 10.94 4.37
C LEU A 65 -0.27 9.79 5.37
N ILE A 66 -0.60 8.58 4.94
CA ILE A 66 -0.32 7.34 5.65
C ILE A 66 0.77 6.59 4.88
N VAL A 67 1.83 6.17 5.57
CA VAL A 67 2.89 5.34 4.98
C VAL A 67 2.92 4.01 5.71
N PHE A 68 2.63 2.92 5.00
CA PHE A 68 2.76 1.56 5.52
C PHE A 68 4.17 1.04 5.26
N LEU A 69 4.90 0.74 6.33
CA LEU A 69 6.20 0.09 6.27
C LEU A 69 5.99 -1.42 6.31
N ILE A 70 6.48 -2.10 5.27
CA ILE A 70 6.37 -3.55 5.12
C ILE A 70 7.77 -4.14 5.14
N ASN A 71 8.09 -4.92 6.15
CA ASN A 71 9.31 -5.70 6.18
C ASN A 71 9.10 -7.05 5.48
N LEU A 72 9.68 -7.21 4.29
CA LEU A 72 9.50 -8.42 3.47
C LEU A 72 10.15 -9.67 4.07
N HIS A 73 11.00 -9.53 5.09
CA HIS A 73 11.55 -10.67 5.83
C HIS A 73 10.59 -11.16 6.93
N SER A 74 9.58 -10.37 7.29
CA SER A 74 8.64 -10.66 8.38
C SER A 74 7.24 -10.90 7.81
N LYS A 75 6.79 -12.16 7.84
CA LYS A 75 5.39 -12.49 7.49
C LYS A 75 4.39 -11.74 8.37
N TYR A 76 4.74 -11.52 9.63
CA TYR A 76 3.93 -10.77 10.58
C TYR A 76 3.77 -9.30 10.16
N SER A 77 4.84 -8.66 9.66
CA SER A 77 4.78 -7.27 9.16
C SER A 77 3.78 -7.13 8.01
N LEU A 78 3.80 -8.08 7.07
CA LEU A 78 2.84 -8.12 5.97
C LEU A 78 1.39 -8.30 6.46
N GLN A 79 1.14 -9.30 7.31
CA GLN A 79 -0.19 -9.57 7.87
C GLN A 79 -0.74 -8.38 8.66
N ASN A 80 0.09 -7.76 9.48
CA ASN A 80 -0.29 -6.57 10.25
C ASN A 80 -0.70 -5.40 9.35
N VAL A 81 -0.01 -5.21 8.22
CA VAL A 81 -0.38 -4.19 7.23
C VAL A 81 -1.68 -4.56 6.53
N GLU A 82 -1.87 -5.81 6.12
CA GLU A 82 -3.12 -6.30 5.52
C GLU A 82 -4.32 -6.05 6.46
N GLU A 83 -4.19 -6.43 7.73
CA GLU A 83 -5.21 -6.19 8.76
C GLU A 83 -5.48 -4.68 8.95
N SER A 84 -4.42 -3.89 9.01
CA SER A 84 -4.53 -2.43 9.19
C SER A 84 -5.24 -1.74 8.04
N LEU A 85 -5.10 -2.22 6.80
CA LEU A 85 -5.73 -1.64 5.61
C LEU A 85 -7.25 -1.74 5.64
N HIS A 86 -7.82 -2.76 6.28
CA HIS A 86 -9.26 -2.89 6.48
C HIS A 86 -9.86 -1.77 7.33
N HIS A 87 -9.01 -1.07 8.09
CA HIS A 87 -9.39 0.04 8.94
C HIS A 87 -9.14 1.40 8.29
N VAL A 88 -8.77 1.47 7.01
CA VAL A 88 -8.53 2.74 6.29
C VAL A 88 -9.71 3.08 5.38
N ASP A 89 -10.21 4.30 5.47
CA ASP A 89 -11.25 4.78 4.56
C ASP A 89 -10.74 4.85 3.11
N ALA A 90 -11.59 4.44 2.15
CA ALA A 90 -11.28 4.38 0.72
C ALA A 90 -10.71 5.71 0.18
N THR A 91 -11.13 6.84 0.74
CA THR A 91 -10.68 8.18 0.34
C THR A 91 -9.20 8.43 0.57
N PHE A 92 -8.55 7.75 1.52
CA PHE A 92 -7.10 7.86 1.73
C PHE A 92 -6.31 7.22 0.57
N PHE A 93 -6.83 6.17 -0.06
CA PHE A 93 -6.14 5.51 -1.17
C PHE A 93 -6.06 6.37 -2.44
N LEU A 94 -6.77 7.49 -2.48
CA LEU A 94 -6.70 8.49 -3.55
C LEU A 94 -5.48 9.41 -3.35
N GLY A 95 -4.28 8.81 -3.30
CA GLY A 95 -2.99 9.52 -3.25
C GLY A 95 -2.48 9.88 -1.85
N LYS A 96 -3.17 9.48 -0.77
CA LYS A 96 -2.77 9.73 0.63
C LYS A 96 -2.30 8.47 1.35
N VAL A 97 -2.10 7.37 0.63
CA VAL A 97 -1.50 6.14 1.14
C VAL A 97 -0.26 5.82 0.30
N SER A 98 0.84 5.52 0.97
CA SER A 98 2.09 5.04 0.35
C SER A 98 2.55 3.76 1.04
N PHE A 99 3.25 2.90 0.30
CA PHE A 99 3.83 1.66 0.80
C PHE A 99 5.34 1.71 0.67
N LEU A 100 6.05 1.47 1.77
CA LEU A 100 7.50 1.38 1.83
C LEU A 100 7.88 -0.05 2.21
N ALA A 101 8.29 -0.83 1.21
CA ALA A 101 8.77 -2.19 1.43
C ALA A 101 10.28 -2.20 1.70
N THR A 102 10.71 -2.88 2.76
CA THR A 102 12.11 -3.07 3.14
C THR A 102 12.49 -4.56 3.05
N GLY A 103 13.77 -4.89 2.93
CA GLY A 103 14.24 -6.29 2.88
C GLY A 103 14.11 -6.98 1.51
N GLY A 104 13.65 -6.29 0.48
CA GLY A 104 13.77 -6.76 -0.90
C GLY A 104 15.23 -6.62 -1.35
N GLY A 105 15.91 -7.75 -1.56
CA GLY A 105 17.32 -7.81 -1.96
C GLY A 105 17.68 -6.75 -3.00
N GLY A 106 18.84 -6.10 -2.79
CA GLY A 106 19.27 -4.93 -3.53
C GLY A 106 19.01 -5.04 -5.02
N LEU A 107 18.27 -4.08 -5.57
CA LEU A 107 18.24 -3.88 -7.01
C LEU A 107 19.70 -3.83 -7.47
N PRO A 108 20.12 -4.63 -8.46
CA PRO A 108 21.48 -4.55 -8.97
C PRO A 108 21.73 -3.10 -9.38
N ARG A 109 22.54 -2.40 -8.60
CA ARG A 109 23.09 -1.11 -8.98
C ARG A 109 24.03 -1.43 -10.13
N HIS A 110 23.52 -1.33 -11.35
CA HIS A 110 24.36 -1.20 -12.51
C HIS A 110 25.13 0.12 -12.37
N HIS A 111 26.27 0.08 -11.67
CA HIS A 111 27.32 1.05 -11.87
C HIS A 111 27.93 0.80 -13.25
N GLY A 112 27.18 1.18 -14.29
CA GLY A 112 27.76 1.51 -15.57
C GLY A 112 28.39 2.88 -15.43
N ALA A 113 29.70 2.93 -15.29
CA ALA A 113 30.45 4.17 -15.37
C ALA A 113 30.38 4.69 -16.82
N ALA A 114 29.70 5.82 -17.04
CA ALA A 114 30.05 6.77 -18.10
C ALA A 114 29.44 8.17 -17.84
N PRO A 115 30.12 9.27 -18.26
CA PRO A 115 29.91 10.61 -17.74
C PRO A 115 29.01 11.49 -18.63
N GLY A 116 28.32 12.46 -18.03
CA GLY A 116 27.65 13.54 -18.75
C GLY A 116 26.73 14.40 -17.86
N PRO A 117 26.82 15.75 -17.91
CA PRO A 117 26.00 16.63 -17.10
C PRO A 117 24.72 17.00 -17.86
N HIS A 118 23.63 16.27 -17.62
CA HIS A 118 22.23 16.70 -17.77
C HIS A 118 21.33 15.46 -17.83
N ALA A 119 20.42 15.31 -16.86
CA ALA A 119 19.05 14.78 -17.02
C ALA A 119 18.53 14.29 -15.67
N ALA A 120 17.65 15.07 -15.04
CA ALA A 120 16.67 14.52 -14.12
C ALA A 120 15.57 13.88 -14.98
N ASP A 121 15.74 12.60 -15.33
CA ASP A 121 14.66 11.79 -15.91
C ASP A 121 14.21 10.81 -14.82
N LEU A 122 13.18 11.21 -14.05
CA LEU A 122 12.48 10.34 -13.10
C LEU A 122 11.68 9.29 -13.89
N ARG A 123 12.39 8.38 -14.58
CA ARG A 123 11.77 7.21 -15.20
C ARG A 123 11.53 6.16 -14.14
N TRP A 124 10.34 6.22 -13.55
CA TRP A 124 9.75 5.08 -12.85
C TRP A 124 9.75 3.86 -13.81
N PRO A 125 10.27 2.68 -13.42
CA PRO A 125 10.11 1.48 -14.22
C PRO A 125 8.61 1.21 -14.38
N ARG A 126 8.14 1.25 -15.63
CA ARG A 126 6.75 1.01 -16.03
C ARG A 126 6.15 -0.14 -15.22
N ALA A 127 4.98 0.10 -14.65
CA ALA A 127 4.12 -0.94 -14.10
C ALA A 127 4.12 -2.14 -15.05
N ARG A 128 4.55 -3.31 -14.57
CA ARG A 128 4.20 -4.56 -15.26
C ARG A 128 2.69 -4.60 -15.25
N ARG A 129 2.06 -4.36 -16.40
CA ARG A 129 0.67 -4.77 -16.60
C ARG A 129 0.63 -6.24 -16.25
N LEU A 130 -0.17 -6.62 -15.26
CA LEU A 130 -0.67 -7.97 -15.16
C LEU A 130 -1.42 -8.19 -16.48
N SER A 131 -0.85 -9.01 -17.37
CA SER A 131 -1.56 -9.50 -18.53
C SER A 131 -2.86 -10.15 -18.04
N PRO A 132 -4.00 -9.94 -18.69
CA PRO A 132 -5.16 -10.79 -18.46
C PRO A 132 -4.74 -12.22 -18.80
N GLU A 133 -4.91 -13.14 -17.84
CA GLU A 133 -4.92 -14.57 -18.10
C GLU A 133 -5.81 -14.87 -19.33
N PRO A 134 -5.37 -15.75 -20.25
CA PRO A 134 -6.18 -16.09 -21.41
C PRO A 134 -7.44 -16.81 -20.93
N ALA A 135 -8.60 -16.31 -21.38
CA ALA A 135 -9.89 -16.96 -21.17
C ALA A 135 -9.80 -18.43 -21.60
N VAL A 136 -10.08 -19.32 -20.65
CA VAL A 136 -10.35 -20.73 -20.91
C VAL A 136 -11.43 -20.82 -21.98
N SER A 137 -11.11 -21.54 -23.06
CA SER A 137 -11.98 -21.79 -24.19
C SER A 137 -13.34 -22.31 -23.74
N ALA A 138 -14.39 -21.59 -24.12
CA ALA A 138 -15.75 -22.09 -24.08
C ALA A 138 -15.93 -23.10 -25.22
N GLU A 139 -15.65 -24.38 -24.97
CA GLU A 139 -16.41 -25.48 -25.57
C GLU A 139 -16.08 -26.79 -24.85
N GLU A 140 -17.15 -27.53 -24.55
CA GLU A 140 -17.15 -28.96 -24.29
C GLU A 140 -16.74 -29.45 -22.89
N LEU A 141 -17.72 -29.53 -21.98
CA LEU A 141 -18.08 -30.81 -21.37
C LEU A 141 -19.48 -30.72 -20.76
N ARG A 142 -20.48 -31.15 -21.54
CA ARG A 142 -21.83 -31.41 -21.02
C ARG A 142 -21.79 -32.69 -20.18
N GLU A 143 -22.33 -32.63 -18.96
CA GLU A 143 -22.58 -33.81 -18.13
C GLU A 143 -23.50 -34.83 -18.86
N PRO A 144 -23.24 -36.14 -18.74
CA PRO A 144 -24.17 -37.17 -19.18
C PRO A 144 -25.02 -37.70 -18.00
N LEU A 145 -26.35 -37.61 -18.09
CA LEU A 145 -27.28 -38.42 -17.28
C LEU A 145 -28.61 -38.65 -18.03
N PRO A 146 -29.43 -39.64 -17.64
CA PRO A 146 -29.49 -40.96 -18.27
C PRO A 146 -30.74 -41.18 -19.12
N ARG A 147 -30.66 -42.19 -19.99
CA ARG A 147 -31.72 -42.66 -20.91
C ARG A 147 -33.05 -42.90 -20.17
N GLY A 148 -34.08 -42.14 -20.53
CA GLY A 148 -35.49 -42.50 -20.33
C GLY A 148 -36.03 -43.30 -21.53
N PRO A 149 -36.97 -44.24 -21.34
CA PRO A 149 -37.34 -45.22 -22.35
C PRO A 149 -38.20 -44.62 -23.47
N VAL A 150 -37.75 -44.81 -24.71
CA VAL A 150 -38.52 -44.51 -25.93
C VAL A 150 -39.56 -45.62 -26.13
N ARG A 151 -40.83 -45.25 -26.18
CA ARG A 151 -41.95 -46.12 -26.55
C ARG A 151 -42.20 -45.95 -28.06
N ALA A 152 -42.36 -47.06 -28.77
CA ALA A 152 -42.82 -47.12 -30.17
C ALA A 152 -43.79 -48.31 -30.33
N PRO A 153 -44.48 -48.44 -31.48
CA PRO A 153 -45.63 -47.65 -31.91
C PRO A 153 -46.91 -48.50 -31.91
N GLY A 154 -48.06 -47.84 -32.09
CA GLY A 154 -49.33 -48.47 -32.47
C GLY A 154 -49.82 -47.85 -33.78
#